data_AF-A0A0B1TPP0-F1
#
_entry.id   AF-A0A0B1TPP0-F1
#
_cell.length_a   1.000
_cell.length_b   1.000
_cell.length_c   1.000
_cell.angle_alpha   90.00
_cell.angle_beta   90.00
_cell.angle_gamma   90.00
#
_symmetry.space_group_name_H-M   'P 1'
#
loop_
_entity.id
_entity.type
_entity.pdbx_description
1 polymer ?
#
loop_
_entity_poly.entity_id
_entity_poly.type
_entity_poly.pdbx_seq_one_letter_code
_entity_poly.pdbx_strand_id
1 'polypeptide(L)'
;MDPRRILQKIPSEKRLEDITEKTERSPSIASLFQTLRCLSVPYDKDTSKSQEDAIFDIFKVPGKNEASIGRLLTVIKSFGLRIDDPRFKPMMRKLKQIEKEQEAKLSETTEPKHWRLDKELFKECVAYGAPLIARILQNNLVIPSWHSFVEQIRVLYEECSDIRDGTVATYIPQLARQSPNYWGVSICTVDGQRVSFGDAKVPFCIQSVSKAFNYAIAASDLGADYVHTYVGEEPSGRLFNEICLDSKTDQKHSFAGKPHNPMVNSGAIIITSLIKNTIDMADRFDYVSYSVPIISQLK
;
A
#
# COMPACT_ATOMS: atom_id res chain seq x y z
N MET A 1 2.86 30.67 -0.58
CA MET A 1 2.63 29.67 0.48
C MET A 1 3.12 30.27 1.79
N ASP A 2 2.29 30.25 2.84
CA ASP A 2 2.59 30.88 4.14
C ASP A 2 3.73 30.12 4.87
N PRO A 3 4.87 30.78 5.19
CA PRO A 3 5.99 30.19 5.93
C PRO A 3 5.60 29.60 7.30
N ARG A 4 4.52 30.12 7.91
CA ARG A 4 4.05 29.67 9.23
C ARG A 4 3.41 28.28 9.20
N ARG A 5 2.86 27.87 8.05
CA ARG A 5 2.34 26.50 7.84
C ARG A 5 3.44 25.46 7.63
N ILE A 6 4.65 25.88 7.22
CA ILE A 6 5.81 24.99 7.07
C ILE A 6 6.41 24.66 8.43
N LEU A 7 6.43 25.64 9.35
CA LEU A 7 6.90 25.47 10.74
C LEU A 7 6.01 24.53 11.57
N GLN A 8 4.70 24.42 11.25
CA GLN A 8 3.80 23.45 11.89
C GLN A 8 4.01 21.98 11.45
N LYS A 9 4.85 21.74 10.43
CA LYS A 9 5.23 20.40 9.97
C LYS A 9 6.61 19.95 10.46
N ILE A 10 7.25 20.74 11.32
CA ILE A 10 8.53 20.35 11.91
C ILE A 10 8.24 19.38 13.07
N PRO A 11 8.84 18.17 13.07
CA PRO A 11 8.70 17.20 14.16
C PRO A 11 9.10 17.83 15.51
N SER A 12 8.35 17.53 16.57
CA SER A 12 8.72 17.91 17.95
C SER A 12 10.06 17.27 18.35
N GLU A 13 10.79 17.86 19.32
CA GLU A 13 12.10 17.35 19.80
C GLU A 13 12.08 15.85 20.15
N LYS A 14 10.99 15.38 20.77
CA LYS A 14 10.76 13.94 21.06
C LYS A 14 10.76 13.03 19.83
N ARG A 15 10.34 13.54 18.66
CA ARG A 15 10.31 12.80 17.37
C ARG A 15 11.68 12.74 16.69
N LEU A 16 12.58 13.66 17.04
CA LEU A 16 13.96 13.69 16.58
C LEU A 16 14.79 12.65 17.34
N GLU A 17 14.52 12.48 18.64
CA GLU A 17 15.15 11.50 19.52
C GLU A 17 14.99 10.05 18.99
N ASP A 18 13.78 9.64 18.60
CA ASP A 18 13.49 8.30 18.02
C ASP A 18 14.27 7.99 16.73
N ILE A 19 14.58 9.01 15.93
CA ILE A 19 15.36 8.87 14.69
C ILE A 19 16.85 8.80 15.02
N THR A 20 17.34 9.62 15.96
CA THR A 20 18.73 9.56 16.44
C THR A 20 19.06 8.24 17.12
N GLU A 21 18.15 7.69 17.93
CA GLU A 21 18.32 6.41 18.61
C GLU A 21 18.46 5.25 17.60
N LYS A 22 17.74 5.33 16.46
CA LYS A 22 17.83 4.36 15.35
C LYS A 22 18.96 4.63 14.35
N THR A 23 19.60 5.80 14.39
CA THR A 23 20.67 6.18 13.46
C THR A 23 22.07 6.23 14.10
N GLU A 24 22.23 5.80 15.35
CA GLU A 24 23.52 5.71 16.08
C GLU A 24 24.38 6.99 15.94
N ARG A 25 23.72 8.15 15.81
CA ARG A 25 24.36 9.45 15.76
C ARG A 25 23.64 10.37 16.73
N SER A 26 24.41 11.26 17.34
CA SER A 26 23.91 12.48 17.98
C SER A 26 24.33 13.67 17.11
N PRO A 27 23.67 13.96 15.97
CA PRO A 27 23.89 15.23 15.28
C PRO A 27 23.42 16.37 16.19
N SER A 28 23.98 17.56 16.05
CA SER A 28 23.42 18.73 16.72
C SER A 28 21.98 18.96 16.25
N ILE A 29 21.11 19.40 17.15
CA ILE A 29 19.69 19.68 16.86
C ILE A 29 19.57 20.60 15.63
N ALA A 30 20.44 21.60 15.49
CA ALA A 30 20.48 22.49 14.32
C ALA A 30 20.73 21.74 12.99
N SER A 31 21.60 20.72 12.97
CA SER A 31 21.86 19.91 11.78
C SER A 31 20.64 19.07 11.40
N LEU A 32 19.95 18.49 12.39
CA LEU A 32 18.74 17.70 12.16
C LEU A 32 17.57 18.56 11.64
N PHE A 33 17.37 19.74 12.23
CA PHE A 33 16.38 20.71 11.76
C PHE A 33 16.65 21.15 10.32
N GLN A 34 17.92 21.41 9.97
CA GLN A 34 18.28 21.75 8.60
C GLN A 34 18.02 20.58 7.63
N THR A 35 18.39 19.36 8.01
CA THR A 35 18.13 18.16 7.21
C THR A 35 16.63 17.94 6.98
N LEU A 36 15.80 18.06 8.01
CA LEU A 36 14.34 17.93 7.90
C LEU A 36 13.71 19.01 7.02
N ARG A 37 14.25 20.23 7.07
CA ARG A 37 13.85 21.34 6.19
C ARG A 37 14.17 21.03 4.73
N CYS A 38 15.38 20.55 4.43
CA CYS A 38 15.76 20.13 3.08
C CYS A 38 14.93 18.94 2.57
N LEU A 39 14.50 18.03 3.44
CA LEU A 39 13.59 16.95 3.04
C LEU A 39 12.17 17.48 2.72
N SER A 40 11.76 18.61 3.29
CA SER A 40 10.40 19.16 3.17
C SER A 40 10.17 19.92 1.86
N VAL A 41 11.24 20.33 1.18
CA VAL A 41 11.18 21.11 -0.07
C VAL A 41 12.01 20.38 -1.12
N PRO A 42 11.48 20.12 -2.34
CA PRO A 42 12.24 19.45 -3.41
C PRO A 42 13.53 20.19 -3.81
N TYR A 43 13.55 21.51 -3.62
CA TYR A 43 14.69 22.39 -3.86
C TYR A 43 14.62 23.58 -2.89
N ASP A 44 15.54 23.65 -1.93
CA ASP A 44 15.69 24.86 -1.09
C ASP A 44 16.56 25.87 -1.85
N LYS A 45 16.08 27.09 -2.06
CA LYS A 45 16.87 28.15 -2.73
C LYS A 45 17.91 28.76 -1.79
N ASP A 46 17.74 28.62 -0.47
CA ASP A 46 18.64 29.21 0.53
C ASP A 46 19.81 28.27 0.88
N THR A 47 19.66 26.97 0.62
CA THR A 47 20.73 25.98 0.71
C THR A 47 20.70 25.14 -0.55
N SER A 48 21.75 25.19 -1.38
CA SER A 48 21.91 24.50 -2.66
C SER A 48 21.88 22.94 -2.60
N LYS A 49 21.24 22.36 -1.59
CA LYS A 49 21.15 20.92 -1.31
C LYS A 49 19.82 20.37 -1.78
N SER A 50 19.87 19.29 -2.55
CA SER A 50 18.67 18.54 -2.97
C SER A 50 18.17 17.59 -1.87
N GLN A 51 16.97 17.01 -2.05
CA GLN A 51 16.46 15.98 -1.13
C GLN A 51 17.43 14.79 -1.03
N GLU A 52 18.07 14.41 -2.13
CA GLU A 52 19.05 13.34 -2.19
C GLU A 52 20.32 13.68 -1.40
N ASP A 53 20.76 14.95 -1.40
CA ASP A 53 21.88 15.39 -0.55
C ASP A 53 21.53 15.27 0.94
N ALA A 54 20.31 15.64 1.33
CA ALA A 54 19.84 15.50 2.71
C ALA A 54 19.74 14.03 3.13
N ILE A 55 19.23 13.15 2.26
CA ILE A 55 19.19 11.70 2.50
C ILE A 55 20.63 11.15 2.62
N PHE A 56 21.54 11.55 1.74
CA PHE A 56 22.94 11.14 1.81
C PHE A 56 23.57 11.54 3.15
N ASP A 57 23.40 12.79 3.59
CA ASP A 57 23.97 13.29 4.83
C ASP A 57 23.52 12.48 6.07
N ILE A 58 22.26 12.02 6.08
CA ILE A 58 21.71 11.14 7.14
C ILE A 58 22.44 9.79 7.18
N PHE A 59 22.65 9.17 6.02
CA PHE A 59 23.21 7.83 5.91
C PHE A 59 24.73 7.80 5.69
N LYS A 60 25.38 8.96 5.65
CA LYS A 60 26.84 9.13 5.47
C LYS A 60 27.61 8.41 6.56
N VAL A 61 28.66 7.69 6.20
CA VAL A 61 29.61 7.06 7.12
C VAL A 61 30.55 8.14 7.70
N PRO A 62 30.75 8.21 9.03
CA PRO A 62 31.70 9.17 9.62
C PRO A 62 33.09 9.05 9.00
N GLY A 63 33.71 10.18 8.66
CA GLY A 63 35.07 10.23 8.11
C GLY A 63 35.22 9.75 6.66
N LYS A 64 34.14 9.35 5.97
CA LYS A 64 34.17 8.91 4.56
C LYS A 64 33.18 9.71 3.72
N ASN A 65 33.44 9.83 2.42
CA ASN A 65 32.47 10.37 1.45
C ASN A 65 31.55 9.28 0.89
N GLU A 66 31.12 8.36 1.75
CA GLU A 66 30.27 7.22 1.40
C GLU A 66 29.03 7.20 2.31
N ALA A 67 27.91 6.68 1.82
CA ALA A 67 26.70 6.45 2.61
C ALA A 67 26.23 4.99 2.53
N SER A 68 25.58 4.52 3.60
CA SER A 68 25.10 3.14 3.67
C SER A 68 23.67 3.00 3.15
N ILE A 69 23.52 2.36 1.98
CA ILE A 69 22.22 2.04 1.41
C ILE A 69 21.51 0.94 2.22
N GLY A 70 22.26 0.04 2.87
CA GLY A 70 21.69 -1.03 3.72
C GLY A 70 20.99 -0.48 4.96
N ARG A 71 21.57 0.57 5.56
CA ARG A 71 20.93 1.31 6.66
C ARG A 71 19.65 1.99 6.18
N LEU A 72 19.66 2.61 5.00
CA LEU A 72 18.45 3.19 4.42
C LEU A 72 17.35 2.14 4.22
N LEU A 73 17.67 0.97 3.63
CA LEU A 73 16.67 -0.09 3.45
C LEU A 73 16.13 -0.63 4.78
N THR A 74 16.97 -0.70 5.81
CA THR A 74 16.56 -1.11 7.16
C THR A 74 15.58 -0.10 7.76
N VAL A 75 15.87 1.20 7.62
CA VAL A 75 14.96 2.28 8.04
C VAL A 75 13.64 2.15 7.29
N ILE A 76 13.64 2.04 5.96
CA ILE A 76 12.41 1.87 5.15
C ILE A 76 11.56 0.70 5.66
N LYS A 77 12.19 -0.46 5.91
CA LYS A 77 11.49 -1.65 6.46
C LYS A 77 10.90 -1.40 7.84
N SER A 78 11.59 -0.66 8.71
CA SER A 78 11.11 -0.36 10.07
C SER A 78 9.82 0.48 10.08
N PHE A 79 9.56 1.24 9.01
CA PHE A 79 8.32 1.99 8.80
C PHE A 79 7.23 1.18 8.10
N GLY A 80 7.45 -0.12 7.85
CA GLY A 80 6.46 -1.04 7.27
C GLY A 80 6.46 -1.12 5.75
N LEU A 81 7.37 -0.41 5.07
CA LEU A 81 7.48 -0.48 3.62
C LEU A 81 8.35 -1.67 3.24
N ARG A 82 7.95 -2.40 2.19
CA ARG A 82 8.73 -3.54 1.71
C ARG A 82 9.67 -3.12 0.59
N ILE A 83 10.78 -3.85 0.44
CA ILE A 83 11.77 -3.59 -0.61
C ILE A 83 11.26 -3.97 -2.02
N ASP A 84 10.24 -4.82 -2.09
CA ASP A 84 9.55 -5.18 -3.33
C ASP A 84 8.39 -4.22 -3.66
N ASP A 85 8.27 -3.10 -2.95
CA ASP A 85 7.33 -2.04 -3.30
C ASP A 85 7.62 -1.54 -4.74
N PRO A 86 6.62 -1.53 -5.64
CA PRO A 86 6.81 -1.08 -7.02
C PRO A 86 7.42 0.30 -7.16
N ARG A 87 7.19 1.21 -6.20
CA ARG A 87 7.74 2.57 -6.18
C ARG A 87 9.26 2.57 -5.94
N PHE A 88 9.81 1.55 -5.29
CA PHE A 88 11.24 1.37 -5.11
C PHE A 88 11.89 0.51 -6.22
N LYS A 89 11.11 -0.07 -7.13
CA LYS A 89 11.61 -0.93 -8.21
C LYS A 89 12.71 -0.27 -9.07
N PRO A 90 12.62 1.02 -9.46
CA PRO A 90 13.70 1.66 -10.22
C PRO A 90 15.00 1.79 -9.41
N MET A 91 14.89 2.20 -8.14
CA MET A 91 16.03 2.27 -7.20
C MET A 91 16.70 0.89 -7.02
N MET A 92 15.90 -0.16 -6.83
CA MET A 92 16.41 -1.54 -6.69
C MET A 92 17.10 -2.04 -7.97
N ARG A 93 16.59 -1.68 -9.15
CA ARG A 93 17.23 -2.02 -10.43
C ARG A 93 18.58 -1.33 -10.59
N LYS A 94 18.66 -0.04 -10.26
CA LYS A 94 19.91 0.73 -10.31
C LYS A 94 20.95 0.17 -9.34
N LEU A 95 20.53 -0.19 -8.11
CA LEU A 95 21.42 -0.81 -7.13
C LEU A 95 22.03 -2.12 -7.67
N LYS A 96 21.20 -3.00 -8.25
CA LYS A 96 21.68 -4.25 -8.88
C LYS A 96 22.62 -4.01 -10.06
N GLN A 97 22.40 -2.94 -10.83
CA GLN A 97 23.30 -2.57 -11.92
C GLN A 97 24.67 -2.17 -11.39
N ILE A 98 24.71 -1.34 -10.33
CA ILE A 98 25.96 -0.91 -9.69
C ILE A 98 26.71 -2.13 -9.12
N GLU A 99 26.01 -3.04 -8.44
CA GLU A 99 26.60 -4.27 -7.90
C GLU A 99 27.29 -5.07 -9.03
N LYS A 100 26.58 -5.31 -10.14
CA LYS A 100 27.11 -6.04 -11.29
C LYS A 100 28.33 -5.36 -11.94
N GLU A 101 28.30 -4.03 -12.05
CA GLU A 101 29.41 -3.24 -12.61
C GLU A 101 30.65 -3.26 -11.70
N GLN A 102 30.47 -3.30 -10.38
CA GLN A 102 31.57 -3.41 -9.41
C GLN A 102 32.16 -4.82 -9.38
N GLU A 103 31.32 -5.86 -9.38
CA GLU A 103 31.77 -7.26 -9.48
C GLU A 103 32.61 -7.49 -10.74
N ALA A 104 32.19 -6.95 -11.87
CA ALA A 104 32.93 -7.05 -13.13
C ALA A 104 34.32 -6.39 -13.08
N LYS A 105 34.53 -5.38 -12.22
CA LYS A 105 35.81 -4.66 -12.09
C LYS A 105 36.78 -5.33 -11.13
N LEU A 106 36.29 -6.10 -10.15
CA LEU A 106 37.11 -6.63 -9.05
C LEU A 106 37.72 -8.01 -9.33
N SER A 107 37.24 -8.78 -10.32
CA SER A 107 37.79 -10.09 -10.71
C SER A 107 38.02 -11.11 -9.58
N GLU A 108 37.43 -10.90 -8.41
CA GLU A 108 37.52 -11.78 -7.25
C GLU A 108 36.11 -12.18 -6.79
N THR A 109 35.97 -13.46 -6.43
CA THR A 109 34.80 -14.02 -5.74
C THR A 109 34.92 -13.72 -4.25
N THR A 110 34.71 -12.46 -3.86
CA THR A 110 34.76 -12.05 -2.45
C THR A 110 33.46 -11.37 -2.06
N GLU A 111 33.01 -11.66 -0.83
CA GLU A 111 31.64 -11.51 -0.31
C GLU A 111 30.80 -10.31 -0.82
N PRO A 112 29.51 -10.51 -1.14
CA PRO A 112 28.62 -9.43 -1.56
C PRO A 112 28.28 -8.52 -0.36
N LYS A 113 29.06 -7.45 -0.15
CA LYS A 113 28.80 -6.43 0.88
C LYS A 113 29.04 -4.98 0.40
N HIS A 114 28.78 -4.66 -0.86
CA HIS A 114 28.80 -3.26 -1.34
C HIS A 114 27.52 -2.49 -0.95
N TRP A 115 27.21 -2.44 0.34
CA TRP A 115 26.12 -1.62 0.91
C TRP A 115 26.55 -0.17 1.18
N ARG A 116 27.71 0.24 0.66
CA ARG A 116 28.26 1.59 0.77
C ARG A 116 28.48 2.12 -0.64
N LEU A 117 27.94 3.30 -0.89
CA LEU A 117 28.03 4.00 -2.16
C LEU A 117 28.69 5.36 -1.92
N ASP A 118 29.49 5.82 -2.87
CA ASP A 118 29.93 7.21 -2.90
C ASP A 118 28.72 8.16 -3.03
N LYS A 119 28.97 9.46 -2.89
CA LYS A 119 27.91 10.46 -2.85
C LYS A 119 27.08 10.48 -4.13
N GLU A 120 27.74 10.45 -5.27
CA GLU A 120 27.13 10.55 -6.59
C GLU A 120 26.27 9.32 -6.89
N LEU A 121 26.82 8.11 -6.70
CA LEU A 121 26.10 6.86 -6.90
C LEU A 121 24.94 6.69 -5.92
N PHE A 122 25.11 7.10 -4.66
CA PHE A 122 24.04 7.07 -3.68
C PHE A 122 22.87 7.98 -4.11
N LYS A 123 23.17 9.22 -4.52
CA LYS A 123 22.17 10.17 -5.00
C LYS A 123 21.41 9.64 -6.22
N GLU A 124 22.12 9.08 -7.20
CA GLU A 124 21.50 8.46 -8.37
C GLU A 124 20.55 7.32 -7.99
N CYS A 125 20.90 6.50 -7.00
CA CYS A 125 20.03 5.43 -6.52
C CYS A 125 18.75 5.96 -5.88
N VAL A 126 18.89 6.90 -4.93
CA VAL A 126 17.76 7.35 -4.13
C VAL A 126 16.85 8.32 -4.87
N ALA A 127 17.32 8.99 -5.93
CA ALA A 127 16.54 9.94 -6.73
C ALA A 127 15.16 9.38 -7.15
N TYR A 128 15.10 8.10 -7.56
CA TYR A 128 13.84 7.46 -7.97
C TYR A 128 12.80 7.33 -6.84
N GLY A 129 13.25 7.26 -5.59
CA GLY A 129 12.40 7.08 -4.41
C GLY A 129 12.43 8.27 -3.45
N ALA A 130 13.15 9.35 -3.78
CA ALA A 130 13.50 10.42 -2.86
C ALA A 130 12.27 11.06 -2.19
N PRO A 131 11.14 11.33 -2.88
CA PRO A 131 9.96 11.89 -2.23
C PRO A 131 9.36 10.97 -1.14
N LEU A 132 9.31 9.66 -1.41
CA LEU A 132 8.79 8.69 -0.44
C LEU A 132 9.78 8.48 0.71
N ILE A 133 11.07 8.39 0.41
CA ILE A 133 12.14 8.30 1.43
C ILE A 133 12.10 9.52 2.34
N ALA A 134 11.94 10.72 1.78
CA ALA A 134 11.81 11.95 2.54
C ALA A 134 10.60 11.91 3.49
N ARG A 135 9.44 11.44 3.02
CA ARG A 135 8.26 11.26 3.89
C ARG A 135 8.50 10.26 5.01
N ILE A 136 9.20 9.15 4.72
CA ILE A 136 9.59 8.15 5.73
C ILE A 136 10.49 8.78 6.80
N LEU A 137 11.54 9.48 6.38
CA LEU A 137 12.52 10.11 7.29
C LEU A 137 11.91 11.28 8.09
N GLN A 138 10.85 11.90 7.59
CA GLN A 138 10.06 12.89 8.31
C GLN A 138 9.00 12.28 9.24
N ASN A 139 8.88 10.95 9.28
CA ASN A 139 7.82 10.24 9.98
C ASN A 139 6.41 10.74 9.55
N ASN A 140 6.25 11.01 8.26
CA ASN A 140 5.05 11.61 7.65
C ASN A 140 4.31 10.58 6.78
N LEU A 141 4.16 9.37 7.33
CA LEU A 141 3.26 8.35 6.82
C LEU A 141 1.95 8.39 7.61
N VAL A 142 0.90 7.82 7.04
CA VAL A 142 -0.45 7.77 7.63
C VAL A 142 -0.47 7.06 8.99
N ILE A 143 0.42 6.08 9.20
CA ILE A 143 0.70 5.49 10.52
C ILE A 143 2.16 5.76 10.89
N PRO A 144 2.45 6.84 11.65
CA PRO A 144 3.81 7.19 12.06
C PRO A 144 4.44 6.13 12.98
N SER A 145 3.70 5.69 14.01
CA SER A 145 4.17 4.72 15.01
C SER A 145 3.93 3.27 14.56
N TRP A 146 4.49 2.91 13.40
CA TRP A 146 4.22 1.62 12.75
C TRP A 146 4.43 0.41 13.65
N HIS A 147 5.52 0.37 14.42
CA HIS A 147 5.82 -0.76 15.31
C HIS A 147 4.74 -0.95 16.40
N SER A 148 4.35 0.12 17.07
CA SER A 148 3.30 0.07 18.10
C SER A 148 1.94 -0.32 17.50
N PHE A 149 1.62 0.17 16.31
CA PHE A 149 0.42 -0.23 15.58
C PHE A 149 0.43 -1.74 15.27
N VAL A 150 1.54 -2.25 14.71
CA VAL A 150 1.69 -3.68 14.41
C VAL A 150 1.54 -4.54 15.66
N GLU A 151 2.05 -4.09 16.80
CA GLU A 151 1.94 -4.83 18.05
C GLU A 151 0.49 -4.89 18.56
N GLN A 152 -0.27 -3.80 18.45
CA GLN A 152 -1.70 -3.83 18.79
C GLN A 152 -2.49 -4.77 17.86
N ILE A 153 -2.18 -4.77 16.56
CA ILE A 153 -2.81 -5.70 15.62
C ILE A 153 -2.42 -7.15 15.93
N ARG A 154 -1.18 -7.40 16.37
CA ARG A 154 -0.74 -8.74 16.80
C ARG A 154 -1.58 -9.23 17.96
N VAL A 155 -1.76 -8.41 19.00
CA VAL A 155 -2.60 -8.75 20.16
C VAL A 155 -4.02 -9.11 19.71
N LEU A 156 -4.64 -8.29 18.86
CA LEU A 156 -5.98 -8.58 18.32
C LEU A 156 -6.01 -9.86 17.49
N TYR A 157 -4.98 -10.11 16.68
CA TYR A 157 -4.85 -11.33 15.90
C TYR A 157 -4.80 -12.56 16.81
N GLU A 158 -4.01 -12.50 17.88
CA GLU A 158 -3.83 -13.57 18.87
C GLU A 158 -5.13 -13.80 19.68
N GLU A 159 -5.77 -12.75 20.17
CA GLU A 159 -7.06 -12.85 20.88
C GLU A 159 -8.16 -13.46 20.01
N CYS A 160 -8.26 -13.04 18.73
CA CYS A 160 -9.21 -13.63 17.79
C CYS A 160 -8.80 -15.05 17.37
N SER A 161 -7.51 -15.39 17.46
CA SER A 161 -6.99 -16.68 17.02
C SER A 161 -7.44 -17.84 17.89
N ASP A 162 -8.11 -17.63 19.02
CA ASP A 162 -8.68 -18.70 19.85
C ASP A 162 -10.19 -18.92 19.60
N ILE A 163 -10.84 -18.04 18.84
CA ILE A 163 -12.25 -18.20 18.48
C ILE A 163 -12.35 -19.33 17.45
N ARG A 164 -13.07 -20.40 17.78
CA ARG A 164 -13.27 -21.61 16.94
C ARG A 164 -14.71 -21.80 16.48
N ASP A 165 -15.56 -20.80 16.73
CA ASP A 165 -16.99 -20.85 16.37
C ASP A 165 -17.22 -20.81 14.85
N GLY A 166 -18.41 -21.21 14.44
CA GLY A 166 -18.86 -21.21 13.05
C GLY A 166 -18.61 -22.53 12.33
N THR A 167 -19.02 -22.58 11.06
CA THR A 167 -18.90 -23.78 10.22
C THR A 167 -18.42 -23.38 8.83
N VAL A 168 -17.48 -24.16 8.28
CA VAL A 168 -17.04 -24.00 6.88
C VAL A 168 -18.25 -24.11 5.95
N ALA A 169 -18.32 -23.24 4.95
CA ALA A 169 -19.36 -23.28 3.93
C ALA A 169 -19.27 -24.58 3.11
N THR A 170 -20.27 -25.45 3.21
CA THR A 170 -20.27 -26.77 2.56
C THR A 170 -21.11 -26.88 1.30
N TYR A 171 -21.90 -25.84 0.96
CA TYR A 171 -22.80 -25.85 -0.19
C TYR A 171 -22.06 -25.80 -1.56
N ILE A 172 -20.80 -25.36 -1.58
CA ILE A 172 -19.90 -25.44 -2.75
C ILE A 172 -18.78 -26.44 -2.42
N PRO A 173 -18.57 -27.51 -3.22
CA PRO A 173 -17.58 -28.54 -2.91
C PRO A 173 -16.15 -28.02 -2.72
N GLN A 174 -15.76 -26.97 -3.44
CA GLN A 174 -14.44 -26.35 -3.34
C GLN A 174 -14.26 -25.56 -2.03
N LEU A 175 -15.33 -25.00 -1.47
CA LEU A 175 -15.32 -24.33 -0.17
C LEU A 175 -15.28 -25.35 0.98
N ALA A 176 -15.98 -26.48 0.83
CA ALA A 176 -16.00 -27.56 1.81
C ALA A 176 -14.62 -28.18 2.07
N ARG A 177 -13.67 -28.03 1.14
CA ARG A 177 -12.29 -28.52 1.25
C ARG A 177 -11.36 -27.62 2.07
N GLN A 178 -11.81 -26.42 2.44
CA GLN A 178 -10.98 -25.49 3.19
C GLN A 178 -10.84 -25.91 4.66
N SER A 179 -9.65 -25.70 5.22
CA SER A 179 -9.40 -25.99 6.63
C SER A 179 -10.11 -24.95 7.51
N PRO A 180 -10.88 -25.36 8.54
CA PRO A 180 -11.44 -24.43 9.52
C PRO A 180 -10.36 -23.77 10.39
N ASN A 181 -9.13 -24.29 10.36
CA ASN A 181 -8.02 -23.80 11.18
C ASN A 181 -7.22 -22.67 10.49
N TYR A 182 -7.56 -22.31 9.25
CA TYR A 182 -6.88 -21.20 8.59
C TYR A 182 -7.30 -19.86 9.19
N TRP A 183 -6.33 -19.09 9.67
CA TRP A 183 -6.54 -17.76 10.22
C TRP A 183 -5.43 -16.81 9.78
N GLY A 184 -5.79 -15.84 8.95
CA GLY A 184 -4.85 -14.89 8.36
C GLY A 184 -5.37 -13.46 8.40
N VAL A 185 -4.49 -12.54 8.76
CA VAL A 185 -4.77 -11.09 8.74
C VAL A 185 -3.68 -10.41 7.92
N SER A 186 -4.08 -9.52 7.02
CA SER A 186 -3.13 -8.71 6.24
C SER A 186 -3.59 -7.27 6.17
N ILE A 187 -2.67 -6.35 6.46
CA ILE A 187 -2.90 -4.90 6.43
C ILE A 187 -2.01 -4.27 5.36
N CYS A 188 -2.59 -3.34 4.61
CA CYS A 188 -1.88 -2.44 3.71
C CYS A 188 -2.46 -1.04 3.89
N THR A 189 -1.65 -0.07 4.28
CA THR A 189 -2.10 1.33 4.39
C THR A 189 -2.08 2.03 3.04
N VAL A 190 -2.72 3.20 2.96
CA VAL A 190 -2.68 4.05 1.75
C VAL A 190 -1.28 4.51 1.37
N ASP A 191 -0.34 4.51 2.32
CA ASP A 191 1.07 4.82 2.07
C ASP A 191 1.91 3.58 1.69
N GLY A 192 1.30 2.39 1.70
CA GLY A 192 1.95 1.12 1.37
C GLY A 192 2.65 0.43 2.54
N GLN A 193 2.41 0.87 3.78
CA GLN A 193 2.90 0.16 4.97
C GLN A 193 2.15 -1.17 5.10
N ARG A 194 2.86 -2.27 5.31
CA ARG A 194 2.30 -3.63 5.23
C ARG A 194 2.75 -4.53 6.36
N VAL A 195 1.82 -5.29 6.91
CA VAL A 195 2.07 -6.40 7.84
C VAL A 195 1.07 -7.52 7.56
N SER A 196 1.47 -8.76 7.79
CA SER A 196 0.60 -9.92 7.68
C SER A 196 0.90 -10.91 8.81
N PHE A 197 -0.14 -11.61 9.28
CA PHE A 197 -0.10 -12.61 10.34
C PHE A 197 -0.79 -13.89 9.89
N GLY A 198 -0.33 -15.03 10.39
CA GLY A 198 -0.94 -16.34 10.12
C GLY A 198 -0.95 -16.74 8.65
N ASP A 199 -2.06 -17.36 8.23
CA ASP A 199 -2.27 -17.95 6.91
C ASP A 199 -2.58 -16.93 5.81
N ALA A 200 -2.10 -15.69 5.94
CA ALA A 200 -2.40 -14.58 5.03
C ALA A 200 -1.94 -14.78 3.57
N LYS A 201 -1.16 -15.83 3.30
CA LYS A 201 -0.71 -16.22 1.95
C LYS A 201 -1.47 -17.41 1.36
N VAL A 202 -2.36 -18.05 2.13
CA VAL A 202 -3.18 -19.14 1.62
C VAL A 202 -4.25 -18.55 0.68
N PRO A 203 -4.28 -18.96 -0.61
CA PRO A 203 -5.25 -18.43 -1.55
C PRO A 203 -6.64 -18.98 -1.27
N PHE A 204 -7.66 -18.11 -1.42
CA PHE A 204 -9.07 -18.49 -1.32
C PHE A 204 -9.90 -17.71 -2.33
N CYS A 205 -11.10 -18.22 -2.66
CA CYS A 205 -12.00 -17.53 -3.58
C CYS A 205 -12.57 -16.24 -2.95
N ILE A 206 -12.55 -15.13 -3.68
CA ILE A 206 -13.02 -13.83 -3.18
C ILE A 206 -14.54 -13.77 -2.90
N GLN A 207 -15.33 -14.67 -3.50
CA GLN A 207 -16.78 -14.78 -3.30
C GLN A 207 -17.50 -13.41 -3.42
N SER A 208 -18.45 -13.11 -2.53
CA SER A 208 -19.24 -11.85 -2.57
C SER A 208 -18.42 -10.57 -2.44
N VAL A 209 -17.15 -10.64 -1.99
CA VAL A 209 -16.26 -9.47 -1.98
C VAL A 209 -16.03 -8.95 -3.42
N SER A 210 -16.14 -9.82 -4.43
CA SER A 210 -16.08 -9.43 -5.86
C SER A 210 -17.09 -8.37 -6.27
N LYS A 211 -18.27 -8.30 -5.62
CA LYS A 211 -19.34 -7.36 -5.96
C LYS A 211 -18.92 -5.91 -5.84
N ALA A 212 -18.13 -5.59 -4.81
CA ALA A 212 -17.60 -4.25 -4.58
C ALA A 212 -16.67 -3.80 -5.71
N PHE A 213 -15.78 -4.69 -6.16
CA PHE A 213 -14.88 -4.41 -7.27
C PHE A 213 -15.62 -4.27 -8.60
N ASN A 214 -16.58 -5.16 -8.89
CA ASN A 214 -17.38 -5.07 -10.10
C ASN A 214 -18.17 -3.75 -10.16
N TYR A 215 -18.75 -3.33 -9.02
CA TYR A 215 -19.45 -2.06 -8.94
C TYR A 215 -18.50 -0.87 -9.18
N ALA A 216 -17.33 -0.85 -8.52
CA ALA A 216 -16.34 0.20 -8.71
C ALA A 216 -15.89 0.31 -10.19
N ILE A 217 -15.68 -0.82 -10.86
CA ILE A 217 -15.34 -0.86 -12.29
C ILE A 217 -16.47 -0.26 -13.13
N ALA A 218 -17.70 -0.74 -12.95
CA ALA A 218 -18.85 -0.27 -13.72
C ALA A 218 -19.11 1.24 -13.51
N ALA A 219 -19.05 1.70 -12.26
CA ALA A 219 -19.25 3.11 -11.91
C ALA A 219 -18.12 4.00 -12.43
N SER A 220 -16.87 3.51 -12.44
CA SER A 220 -15.73 4.24 -13.00
C SER A 220 -15.82 4.38 -14.52
N ASP A 221 -16.27 3.33 -15.22
CA ASP A 221 -16.34 3.30 -16.68
C ASP A 221 -17.55 4.05 -17.24
N LEU A 222 -18.70 3.92 -16.59
CA LEU A 222 -19.99 4.39 -17.11
C LEU A 222 -20.54 5.62 -16.36
N GLY A 223 -19.94 5.96 -15.21
CA GLY A 223 -20.47 6.94 -14.28
C GLY A 223 -21.50 6.33 -13.32
N ALA A 224 -21.44 6.73 -12.04
CA ALA A 224 -22.35 6.25 -11.00
C ALA A 224 -23.82 6.54 -11.34
N ASP A 225 -24.12 7.74 -11.84
CA ASP A 225 -25.48 8.14 -12.22
C ASP A 225 -26.10 7.17 -13.24
N TYR A 226 -25.34 6.77 -14.25
CA TYR A 226 -25.80 5.82 -15.27
C TYR A 226 -26.01 4.43 -14.66
N VAL A 227 -25.07 3.94 -13.86
CA VAL A 227 -25.19 2.64 -13.19
C VAL A 227 -26.46 2.58 -12.33
N HIS A 228 -26.75 3.65 -11.58
CA HIS A 228 -27.91 3.72 -10.69
C HIS A 228 -29.26 3.95 -11.40
N THR A 229 -29.23 4.12 -12.73
CA THR A 229 -30.45 3.94 -13.53
C THR A 229 -30.91 2.47 -13.58
N TYR A 230 -30.06 1.50 -13.24
CA TYR A 230 -30.39 0.06 -13.27
C TYR A 230 -30.45 -0.61 -11.89
N VAL A 231 -29.77 -0.06 -10.88
CA VAL A 231 -29.69 -0.62 -9.52
C VAL A 231 -29.81 0.50 -8.49
N GLY A 232 -30.48 0.25 -7.37
CA GLY A 232 -30.61 1.23 -6.30
C GLY A 232 -29.32 1.41 -5.49
N GLU A 233 -29.43 2.18 -4.41
CA GLU A 233 -28.33 2.49 -3.48
C GLU A 233 -28.64 2.05 -2.04
N GLU A 234 -29.92 1.78 -1.75
CA GLU A 234 -30.41 1.59 -0.40
C GLU A 234 -30.27 0.14 0.09
N PRO A 235 -30.12 -0.10 1.41
CA PRO A 235 -30.18 -1.45 1.96
C PRO A 235 -31.56 -2.07 1.71
N SER A 236 -31.60 -3.37 1.44
CA SER A 236 -32.87 -4.10 1.24
C SER A 236 -33.66 -4.34 2.53
N GLY A 237 -32.98 -4.32 3.69
CA GLY A 237 -33.56 -4.76 4.97
C GLY A 237 -33.90 -6.26 5.01
N ARG A 238 -33.46 -7.04 4.02
CA ARG A 238 -33.75 -8.47 3.84
C ARG A 238 -32.46 -9.30 3.73
N LEU A 239 -32.58 -10.62 3.84
CA LEU A 239 -31.43 -11.53 3.74
C LEU A 239 -30.76 -11.44 2.35
N PHE A 240 -29.43 -11.61 2.31
CA PHE A 240 -28.61 -11.38 1.12
C PHE A 240 -28.90 -12.31 -0.07
N ASN A 241 -29.54 -13.45 0.19
CA ASN A 241 -29.86 -14.50 -0.78
C ASN A 241 -31.30 -14.40 -1.31
N GLU A 242 -32.12 -13.49 -0.80
CA GLU A 242 -33.44 -13.24 -1.36
C GLU A 242 -33.32 -12.40 -2.64
N ILE A 243 -33.97 -12.85 -3.71
CA ILE A 243 -34.16 -12.03 -4.90
C ILE A 243 -35.21 -10.98 -4.55
N CYS A 244 -34.76 -9.82 -4.09
CA CYS A 244 -35.61 -8.69 -3.76
C CYS A 244 -35.36 -7.54 -4.74
N LEU A 245 -36.45 -7.07 -5.33
CA LEU A 245 -36.52 -5.86 -6.12
C LEU A 245 -37.29 -4.82 -5.32
N ASP A 246 -36.96 -3.54 -5.51
CA ASP A 246 -37.69 -2.45 -4.87
C ASP A 246 -39.16 -2.47 -5.34
N SER A 247 -40.06 -2.71 -4.39
CA SER A 247 -41.50 -2.82 -4.60
C SER A 247 -42.22 -1.48 -4.52
N LYS A 248 -41.52 -0.36 -4.26
CA LYS A 248 -42.14 0.96 -4.18
C LYS A 248 -42.65 1.41 -5.55
N THR A 249 -43.95 1.24 -5.77
CA THR A 249 -44.75 1.77 -6.89
C THR A 249 -45.20 3.21 -6.63
N ASP A 250 -44.31 4.10 -6.19
CA ASP A 250 -44.67 5.52 -6.14
C ASP A 250 -44.59 6.08 -7.57
N GLN A 251 -45.76 6.38 -8.15
CA GLN A 251 -45.95 6.86 -9.53
C GLN A 251 -45.19 8.17 -9.87
N LYS A 252 -44.42 8.74 -8.93
CA LYS A 252 -43.55 9.90 -9.12
C LYS A 252 -42.08 9.56 -9.33
N HIS A 253 -41.62 8.35 -9.03
CA HIS A 253 -40.21 7.97 -9.18
C HIS A 253 -40.06 6.56 -9.79
N SER A 254 -39.33 6.48 -10.90
CA SER A 254 -39.15 5.32 -11.80
C SER A 254 -38.24 4.20 -11.23
N PHE A 255 -38.31 3.90 -9.93
CA PHE A 255 -37.43 2.93 -9.26
C PHE A 255 -38.06 1.54 -9.03
N ALA A 256 -39.36 1.36 -9.29
CA ALA A 256 -40.03 0.07 -9.15
C ALA A 256 -39.37 -1.01 -10.04
N GLY A 257 -38.97 -2.13 -9.44
CA GLY A 257 -38.42 -3.28 -10.17
C GLY A 257 -36.88 -3.32 -10.29
N LYS A 258 -36.14 -2.40 -9.67
CA LYS A 258 -34.67 -2.46 -9.60
C LYS A 258 -34.19 -3.28 -8.40
N PRO A 259 -33.05 -3.97 -8.45
CA PRO A 259 -32.40 -4.49 -7.26
C PRO A 259 -32.04 -3.35 -6.30
N HIS A 260 -32.07 -3.62 -4.99
CA HIS A 260 -31.86 -2.60 -3.96
C HIS A 260 -30.50 -1.92 -4.01
N ASN A 261 -29.42 -2.69 -4.18
CA ASN A 261 -28.06 -2.16 -4.26
C ASN A 261 -27.10 -3.14 -4.95
N PRO A 262 -25.90 -2.69 -5.36
CA PRO A 262 -24.90 -3.54 -6.01
C PRO A 262 -24.34 -4.69 -5.14
N MET A 263 -24.53 -4.66 -3.82
CA MET A 263 -23.95 -5.64 -2.89
C MET A 263 -24.84 -6.89 -2.69
N VAL A 264 -26.11 -6.84 -3.07
CA VAL A 264 -26.97 -8.04 -3.11
C VAL A 264 -26.77 -8.82 -4.41
N ASN A 265 -27.11 -10.11 -4.43
CA ASN A 265 -26.89 -10.98 -5.60
C ASN A 265 -27.59 -10.46 -6.86
N SER A 266 -28.83 -9.99 -6.76
CA SER A 266 -29.59 -9.42 -7.88
C SER A 266 -28.92 -8.16 -8.44
N GLY A 267 -28.42 -7.27 -7.58
CA GLY A 267 -27.68 -6.08 -7.99
C GLY A 267 -26.35 -6.42 -8.65
N ALA A 268 -25.61 -7.39 -8.10
CA ALA A 268 -24.36 -7.84 -8.68
C ALA A 268 -24.52 -8.44 -10.09
N ILE A 269 -25.62 -9.13 -10.36
CA ILE A 269 -25.96 -9.64 -11.70
C ILE A 269 -26.15 -8.47 -12.67
N ILE A 270 -26.92 -7.45 -12.27
CA ILE A 270 -27.11 -6.23 -13.07
C ILE A 270 -25.77 -5.53 -13.33
N ILE A 271 -24.96 -5.28 -12.30
CA ILE A 271 -23.62 -4.69 -12.46
C ILE A 271 -22.78 -5.49 -13.44
N THR A 272 -22.74 -6.82 -13.29
CA THR A 272 -21.98 -7.69 -14.19
C THR A 272 -22.46 -7.54 -15.62
N SER A 273 -23.77 -7.39 -15.86
CA SER A 273 -24.34 -7.18 -17.19
C SER A 273 -23.93 -5.85 -17.85
N LEU A 274 -23.51 -4.84 -17.08
CA LEU A 274 -23.09 -3.53 -17.58
C LEU A 274 -21.62 -3.48 -17.99
N ILE A 275 -20.76 -4.28 -17.36
CA ILE A 275 -19.30 -4.24 -17.60
C ILE A 275 -18.99 -4.76 -19.01
N LYS A 276 -18.47 -3.86 -19.86
CA LYS A 276 -18.02 -4.15 -21.24
C LYS A 276 -19.01 -5.02 -22.01
N ASN A 277 -20.29 -4.66 -21.96
CA ASN A 277 -21.39 -5.49 -22.45
C ASN A 277 -21.47 -5.67 -23.98
N THR A 278 -20.58 -5.02 -24.73
CA THR A 278 -20.50 -5.11 -26.20
C THR A 278 -19.43 -6.08 -26.70
N ILE A 279 -18.59 -6.64 -25.81
CA ILE A 279 -17.50 -7.56 -26.19
C ILE A 279 -17.75 -8.97 -25.61
N ASP A 280 -16.97 -9.95 -26.08
CA ASP A 280 -17.14 -11.35 -25.69
C ASP A 280 -16.85 -11.59 -24.20
N MET A 281 -17.45 -12.64 -23.64
CA MET A 281 -17.27 -13.02 -22.24
C MET A 281 -15.79 -13.21 -21.86
N ALA A 282 -14.97 -13.78 -22.74
CA ALA A 282 -13.54 -13.97 -22.48
C ALA A 282 -12.81 -12.62 -22.33
N ASP A 283 -13.06 -11.68 -23.25
CA ASP A 283 -12.45 -10.34 -23.20
C ASP A 283 -12.94 -9.53 -22.00
N ARG A 284 -14.21 -9.70 -21.61
CA ARG A 284 -14.78 -9.10 -20.38
C ARG A 284 -14.07 -9.62 -19.14
N PHE A 285 -13.81 -10.93 -19.09
CA PHE A 285 -13.11 -11.54 -17.97
C PHE A 285 -11.66 -11.04 -17.85
N ASP A 286 -10.95 -10.94 -18.97
CA ASP A 286 -9.60 -10.38 -18.99
C ASP A 286 -9.60 -8.91 -18.57
N TYR A 287 -10.53 -8.11 -19.08
CA TYR A 287 -10.69 -6.71 -18.66
C TYR A 287 -10.87 -6.57 -17.14
N VAL A 288 -11.80 -7.33 -16.53
CA VAL A 288 -11.99 -7.31 -15.07
C VAL A 288 -10.74 -7.77 -14.33
N SER A 289 -10.05 -8.79 -14.83
CA SER A 289 -8.81 -9.31 -14.24
C SER A 289 -7.68 -8.28 -14.22
N TYR A 290 -7.57 -7.44 -15.25
CA TYR A 290 -6.59 -6.35 -15.30
C TYR A 290 -7.01 -5.13 -14.46
N SER A 291 -8.31 -4.83 -14.41
CA SER A 291 -8.85 -3.67 -13.67
C SER A 291 -8.80 -3.83 -12.16
N VAL A 292 -8.72 -5.06 -11.63
CA VAL A 292 -8.54 -5.31 -10.20
C VAL A 292 -7.10 -5.81 -9.95
N PRO A 293 -6.18 -4.96 -9.44
CA PRO A 293 -4.80 -5.35 -9.20
C PRO A 293 -4.63 -6.55 -8.25
N ILE A 294 -5.61 -6.79 -7.36
CA ILE A 294 -5.65 -7.97 -6.49
C ILE A 294 -5.83 -9.26 -7.30
N ILE A 295 -6.57 -9.22 -8.41
CA ILE A 295 -6.80 -10.36 -9.30
C ILE A 295 -5.61 -10.53 -10.26
N SER A 296 -5.02 -9.45 -10.75
CA SER A 296 -3.87 -9.53 -11.66
C SER A 296 -2.58 -10.06 -11.03
N GLN A 297 -2.42 -9.94 -9.70
CA GLN A 297 -1.28 -10.51 -8.96
C GLN A 297 -1.42 -12.00 -8.62
N LEU A 298 -2.53 -12.65 -9.00
CA LEU A 298 -2.77 -14.09 -8.83
C LEU A 298 -2.42 -14.91 -10.08
N LYS A 299 -2.05 -14.26 -11.19
CA LYS A 299 -1.49 -14.90 -12.39
C LYS A 299 0.04 -14.87 -12.32
#